data_AF-A0A2E6KDE9-F1
#
_entry.id   AF-A0A2E6KDE9-F1
#
_cell.length_a   1.000
_cell.length_b   1.000
_cell.length_c   1.000
_cell.angle_alpha   90.00
_cell.angle_beta   90.00
_cell.angle_gamma   90.00
#
_symmetry.space_group_name_H-M   'P 1'
#
loop_
_entity.id
_entity.type
_entity.pdbx_description
1 polymer ?
#
loop_
_entity_poly.entity_id
_entity_poly.type
_entity_poly.pdbx_seq_one_letter_code
_entity_poly.pdbx_strand_id
1 'polypeptide(L)'
;MVGFDEALSVLENPTRREILMLLVKEPHYPLQISELINVSQQAVVKHLKVLENADFVNSEMVASEKGGPPKKMYKVDQSFSIRLDLGPDLFRTEHRKIPSGGAMKLSNKLPIELAGVVKRMGTRRKLDLAEAIDVLGELDIVLEKIDNQRDAIIAMHQQVKKKVSSSVSEHSNSYEERRLAHAVMNQPRRPVDLDLFSHGLRIQSMDAEEMMENLRERLLRDLASSKGDFVAASKGTPLPWWLAK
;
A
#
# COMPACT_ATOMS: atom_id res chain seq x y z
N MET A 1 -6.28 12.77 -4.57
CA MET A 1 -5.96 11.52 -3.85
C MET A 1 -5.16 11.96 -2.66
N VAL A 2 -5.73 11.74 -1.49
CA VAL A 2 -5.18 12.13 -0.19
C VAL A 2 -3.75 11.63 -0.02
N GLY A 3 -2.89 12.38 0.66
CA GLY A 3 -1.59 11.85 1.08
C GLY A 3 -1.75 10.65 2.02
N PHE A 4 -0.76 9.76 2.10
CA PHE A 4 -0.80 8.64 3.07
C PHE A 4 -0.96 9.15 4.51
N ASP A 5 -0.17 10.16 4.89
CA ASP A 5 -0.19 10.73 6.25
C ASP A 5 -1.51 11.43 6.57
N GLU A 6 -2.06 12.17 5.61
CA GLU A 6 -3.35 12.83 5.74
C GLU A 6 -4.48 11.80 5.86
N ALA A 7 -4.44 10.73 5.08
CA ALA A 7 -5.42 9.65 5.18
C ALA A 7 -5.36 8.95 6.55
N LEU A 8 -4.16 8.73 7.10
CA LEU A 8 -4.01 8.20 8.47
C LEU A 8 -4.55 9.17 9.51
N SER A 9 -4.26 10.46 9.41
CA SER A 9 -4.78 11.49 10.33
C SER A 9 -6.31 11.54 10.31
N VAL A 10 -6.91 11.43 9.13
CA VAL A 10 -8.37 11.34 8.99
C VAL A 10 -8.87 10.04 9.63
N LEU A 11 -8.27 8.89 9.33
CA LEU A 11 -8.73 7.60 9.84
C LEU A 11 -8.42 7.35 11.32
N GLU A 12 -7.56 8.14 11.95
CA GLU A 12 -7.20 8.03 13.38
C GLU A 12 -8.42 8.11 14.31
N ASN A 13 -9.38 8.98 13.99
CA ASN A 13 -10.55 9.20 14.84
C ASN A 13 -11.63 8.12 14.64
N PRO A 14 -12.10 7.45 15.72
CA PRO A 14 -13.07 6.37 15.63
C PRO A 14 -14.43 6.82 15.07
N THR A 15 -14.93 7.99 15.46
CA THR A 15 -16.19 8.54 14.95
C THR A 15 -16.15 8.76 13.44
N ARG A 16 -15.01 9.21 12.89
CA ARG A 16 -14.85 9.31 11.43
C ARG A 16 -14.91 7.94 10.75
N ARG A 17 -14.33 6.90 11.36
CA ARG A 17 -14.45 5.52 10.85
C ARG A 17 -15.89 5.02 10.90
N GLU A 18 -16.62 5.28 11.98
CA GLU A 18 -18.04 4.92 12.10
C GLU A 18 -18.92 5.62 11.06
N ILE A 19 -18.71 6.92 10.84
CA ILE A 19 -19.38 7.67 9.79
C ILE A 19 -19.11 7.02 8.42
N LEU A 20 -17.85 6.70 8.11
CA LEU A 20 -17.50 6.02 6.85
C LEU A 20 -18.17 4.63 6.74
N MET A 21 -18.22 3.84 7.81
CA MET A 21 -18.89 2.54 7.82
C MET A 21 -20.39 2.64 7.48
N LEU A 22 -21.06 3.72 7.89
CA LEU A 22 -22.45 3.98 7.51
C LEU A 22 -22.57 4.41 6.05
N LEU A 23 -21.73 5.37 5.62
CA LEU A 23 -21.79 5.96 4.29
C LEU A 23 -21.37 5.00 3.15
N VAL A 24 -20.63 3.93 3.46
CA VAL A 24 -20.32 2.86 2.50
C VAL A 24 -21.56 2.02 2.15
N LYS A 25 -22.55 1.93 3.06
CA LYS A 25 -23.77 1.13 2.83
C LYS A 25 -24.80 1.92 2.04
N GLU A 26 -25.07 3.15 2.45
CA GLU A 26 -26.02 4.05 1.79
C GLU A 26 -25.75 5.53 2.12
N PRO A 27 -26.18 6.47 1.27
CA PRO A 27 -26.03 7.90 1.55
C PRO A 27 -26.90 8.34 2.74
N HIS A 28 -26.34 9.19 3.61
CA HIS A 28 -27.04 9.70 4.79
C HIS A 28 -26.89 11.22 4.95
N TYR A 29 -27.88 11.86 5.58
CA TYR A 29 -27.77 13.25 6.06
C TYR A 29 -27.29 13.31 7.53
N PRO A 30 -26.74 14.44 8.00
CA PRO A 30 -26.04 14.51 9.30
C PRO A 30 -26.86 14.07 10.52
N LEU A 31 -28.18 14.32 10.53
CA LEU A 31 -29.04 13.95 11.65
C LEU A 31 -29.25 12.42 11.73
N GLN A 32 -29.39 11.71 10.61
CA GLN A 32 -29.47 10.24 10.63
C GLN A 32 -28.19 9.63 11.20
N ILE A 33 -27.05 10.14 10.74
CA ILE A 33 -25.74 9.69 11.22
C ILE A 33 -25.63 9.93 12.73
N SER A 34 -26.03 11.12 13.20
CA SER A 34 -26.06 11.49 14.62
C SER A 34 -26.87 10.53 15.48
N GLU A 35 -28.06 10.14 15.00
CA GLU A 35 -28.93 9.17 15.67
C GLU A 35 -28.34 7.76 15.68
N LEU A 36 -27.75 7.33 14.56
CA LEU A 36 -27.20 5.97 14.40
C LEU A 36 -25.94 5.71 15.24
N ILE A 37 -25.05 6.70 15.36
CA ILE A 37 -23.79 6.56 16.11
C ILE A 37 -23.83 7.22 17.50
N ASN A 38 -24.99 7.76 17.90
CA ASN A 38 -25.20 8.43 19.18
C ASN A 38 -24.17 9.55 19.47
N VAL A 39 -23.90 10.39 18.47
CA VAL A 39 -22.99 11.55 18.56
C VAL A 39 -23.78 12.80 18.21
N SER A 40 -23.45 13.94 18.83
CA SER A 40 -24.16 15.20 18.55
C SER A 40 -24.08 15.57 17.06
N GLN A 41 -25.19 16.09 16.51
CA GLN A 41 -25.25 16.50 15.12
C GLN A 41 -24.16 17.52 14.76
N GLN A 42 -23.82 18.44 15.66
CA GLN A 42 -22.75 19.41 15.46
C GLN A 42 -21.38 18.74 15.29
N ALA A 43 -21.08 17.71 16.10
CA ALA A 43 -19.84 16.95 15.97
C ALA A 43 -19.82 16.15 14.66
N VAL A 44 -20.94 15.54 14.26
CA VAL A 44 -21.07 14.84 12.98
C VAL A 44 -20.79 15.79 11.80
N VAL A 45 -21.39 16.99 11.80
CA VAL A 45 -21.13 18.00 10.75
C VAL A 45 -19.65 18.38 10.69
N LYS A 46 -18.99 18.54 11.85
CA LYS A 46 -17.54 18.81 11.90
C LYS A 46 -16.72 17.67 11.31
N HIS A 47 -17.07 16.41 11.63
CA HIS A 47 -16.40 15.24 11.08
C HIS A 47 -16.61 15.10 9.56
N LEU A 48 -17.84 15.30 9.09
CA LEU A 48 -18.17 15.26 7.67
C LEU A 48 -17.39 16.33 6.88
N LYS A 49 -17.21 17.53 7.44
CA LYS A 49 -16.39 18.57 6.80
C LYS A 49 -14.92 18.15 6.65
N VAL A 50 -14.35 17.47 7.66
CA VAL A 50 -12.99 16.92 7.58
C VAL A 50 -12.90 15.83 6.51
N LEU A 51 -13.89 14.92 6.47
CA LEU A 51 -13.95 13.84 5.48
C LEU A 51 -14.14 14.36 4.05
N GLU A 52 -14.97 15.40 3.87
CA GLU A 52 -15.23 16.06 2.59
C GLU A 52 -13.99 16.81 2.09
N ASN A 53 -13.32 17.57 2.97
CA ASN A 53 -12.07 18.26 2.63
C ASN A 53 -10.95 17.31 2.24
N ALA A 54 -10.94 16.11 2.85
CA ALA A 54 -9.97 15.07 2.56
C ALA A 54 -10.46 14.12 1.44
N ASP A 55 -11.45 14.47 0.61
CA ASP A 55 -11.89 13.62 -0.52
C ASP A 55 -12.43 12.21 -0.15
N PHE A 56 -12.65 11.91 1.14
CA PHE A 56 -13.21 10.60 1.56
C PHE A 56 -14.70 10.49 1.27
N VAL A 57 -15.41 11.62 1.26
CA VAL A 57 -16.86 11.70 1.16
C VAL A 57 -17.22 12.87 0.25
N ASN A 58 -18.18 12.66 -0.64
CA ASN A 58 -18.81 13.72 -1.42
C ASN A 58 -20.17 14.06 -0.85
N SER A 59 -20.66 15.26 -1.17
CA SER A 59 -22.00 15.68 -0.81
C SER A 59 -22.83 16.11 -2.00
N GLU A 60 -24.14 15.89 -1.90
CA GLU A 60 -25.11 16.29 -2.91
C GLU A 60 -26.38 16.82 -2.23
N MET A 61 -27.01 17.80 -2.87
CA MET A 61 -28.28 18.35 -2.40
C MET A 61 -29.43 17.55 -3.01
N VAL A 62 -30.17 16.85 -2.16
CA VAL A 62 -31.30 16.00 -2.57
C VAL A 62 -32.61 16.66 -2.15
N ALA A 63 -33.57 16.72 -3.07
CA ALA A 63 -34.90 17.25 -2.78
C ALA A 63 -35.58 16.40 -1.70
N SER A 64 -36.28 17.05 -0.77
CA SER A 64 -36.99 16.34 0.29
C SER A 64 -38.27 15.71 -0.25
N GLU A 65 -38.47 14.41 -0.03
CA GLU A 65 -39.69 13.71 -0.45
C GLU A 65 -40.97 14.28 0.19
N LYS A 66 -40.85 14.91 1.36
CA LYS A 66 -41.99 15.47 2.11
C LYS A 66 -42.18 16.98 1.92
N GLY A 67 -41.63 17.57 0.86
CA GLY A 67 -41.75 19.00 0.57
C GLY A 67 -40.98 19.93 1.52
N GLY A 68 -40.07 19.37 2.34
CA GLY A 68 -39.16 20.15 3.17
C GLY A 68 -37.98 20.76 2.39
N PRO A 69 -37.12 21.57 3.04
CA PRO A 69 -35.92 22.08 2.41
C PRO A 69 -35.01 20.94 1.93
N PRO A 70 -34.25 21.13 0.83
CA PRO A 70 -33.32 20.14 0.32
C PRO A 70 -32.32 19.69 1.40
N LYS A 71 -32.01 18.40 1.44
CA LYS A 71 -31.09 17.81 2.41
C LYS A 71 -29.73 17.60 1.76
N LYS A 72 -28.66 18.02 2.44
CA LYS A 72 -27.28 17.69 2.08
C LYS A 72 -27.01 16.24 2.48
N MET A 73 -26.98 15.35 1.49
CA MET A 73 -26.64 13.93 1.64
C MET A 73 -25.16 13.74 1.40
N TYR A 74 -24.57 12.79 2.12
CA TYR A 74 -23.15 12.44 2.01
C TYR A 74 -23.00 11.01 1.52
N LYS A 75 -21.98 10.72 0.70
CA LYS A 75 -21.68 9.38 0.16
C LYS A 75 -20.18 9.18 -0.07
N VAL A 76 -19.72 7.94 -0.06
CA VAL A 76 -18.33 7.58 -0.40
C VAL A 76 -18.24 7.29 -1.90
N ASP A 77 -17.47 8.09 -2.63
CA ASP A 77 -17.29 7.94 -4.09
C ASP A 77 -15.86 7.50 -4.48
N GLN A 78 -14.97 7.32 -3.51
CA GLN A 78 -13.58 6.94 -3.75
C GLN A 78 -13.27 5.52 -3.25
N SER A 79 -12.44 4.81 -4.01
CA SER A 79 -11.97 3.46 -3.66
C SER A 79 -10.44 3.43 -3.69
N PHE A 80 -9.84 3.25 -2.52
CA PHE A 80 -8.39 3.20 -2.34
C PHE A 80 -8.03 2.14 -1.29
N SER A 81 -6.76 1.74 -1.28
CA SER A 81 -6.19 0.80 -0.32
C SER A 81 -4.98 1.43 0.34
N ILE A 82 -4.99 1.43 1.66
CA ILE A 82 -3.85 1.76 2.51
C ILE A 82 -3.34 0.46 3.12
N ARG A 83 -2.03 0.22 3.05
CA ARG A 83 -1.38 -0.92 3.69
C ARG A 83 -0.19 -0.42 4.51
N LEU A 84 -0.07 -0.94 5.72
CA LEU A 84 1.03 -0.72 6.64
C LEU A 84 1.49 -2.07 7.15
N ASP A 85 2.70 -2.49 6.79
CA ASP A 85 3.35 -3.67 7.36
C ASP A 85 4.45 -3.21 8.32
N LEU A 86 4.44 -3.74 9.54
CA LEU A 86 5.39 -3.43 10.59
C LEU A 86 5.97 -4.71 11.20
N GLY A 87 7.28 -4.78 11.33
CA GLY A 87 7.99 -5.82 12.06
C GLY A 87 9.49 -5.55 12.15
N PRO A 88 10.29 -6.45 12.74
CA PRO A 88 11.75 -6.31 12.77
C PRO A 88 12.29 -6.18 11.34
N ASP A 89 13.03 -5.10 11.07
CA ASP A 89 13.56 -4.74 9.74
C ASP A 89 12.50 -4.61 8.62
N LEU A 90 11.23 -4.44 8.99
CA LEU A 90 10.09 -4.27 8.08
C LEU A 90 9.29 -3.03 8.46
N PHE A 91 9.39 -2.02 7.62
CA PHE A 91 8.47 -0.89 7.62
C PHE A 91 8.08 -0.62 6.17
N ARG A 92 6.85 -1.01 5.82
CA ARG A 92 6.33 -0.84 4.46
C ARG A 92 5.00 -0.12 4.50
N THR A 93 4.93 1.00 3.79
CA THR A 93 3.71 1.75 3.58
C THR A 93 3.36 1.72 2.10
N GLU A 94 2.09 1.51 1.79
CA GLU A 94 1.58 1.55 0.43
C GLU A 94 0.24 2.27 0.41
N HIS A 95 0.10 3.24 -0.49
CA HIS A 95 -1.16 3.90 -0.77
C HIS A 95 -1.43 3.81 -2.27
N ARG A 96 -2.53 3.15 -2.65
CA ARG A 96 -2.92 2.98 -4.06
C ARG A 96 -4.42 3.11 -4.27
N LYS A 97 -4.82 3.56 -5.45
CA LYS A 97 -6.22 3.48 -5.89
C LYS A 97 -6.56 2.03 -6.20
N ILE A 98 -7.78 1.62 -5.84
CA ILE A 98 -8.30 0.33 -6.26
C ILE A 98 -8.73 0.48 -7.73
N PRO A 99 -8.34 -0.45 -8.62
CA PRO A 99 -8.70 -0.37 -10.02
C PRO A 99 -10.22 -0.42 -10.17
N SER A 100 -10.77 0.56 -10.90
CA SER A 100 -12.18 0.59 -11.24
C SER A 100 -12.46 -0.12 -12.56
N GLY A 101 -13.63 -0.75 -12.66
CA GLY A 101 -14.07 -1.43 -13.88
C GLY A 101 -14.88 -2.68 -13.60
N GLY A 102 -15.69 -3.09 -14.57
CA GLY A 102 -16.42 -4.36 -14.49
C GLY A 102 -15.50 -5.58 -14.63
N ALA A 103 -16.06 -6.78 -14.37
CA ALA A 103 -15.34 -8.04 -14.34
C ALA A 103 -14.38 -8.27 -15.53
N MET A 104 -14.77 -7.87 -16.75
CA MET A 104 -13.94 -8.00 -17.97
C MET A 104 -12.67 -7.14 -17.97
N LYS A 105 -12.67 -5.96 -17.34
CA LYS A 105 -11.44 -5.15 -17.23
C LYS A 105 -10.48 -5.73 -16.19
N LEU A 106 -11.03 -6.41 -15.19
CA LEU A 106 -10.28 -6.99 -14.08
C LEU A 106 -9.78 -8.39 -14.37
N SER A 107 -10.36 -9.10 -15.34
CA SER A 107 -10.05 -10.51 -15.65
C SER A 107 -8.56 -10.79 -15.84
N ASN A 108 -7.82 -9.86 -16.46
CA ASN A 108 -6.38 -10.04 -16.73
C ASN A 108 -5.51 -9.95 -15.47
N LYS A 109 -6.04 -9.43 -14.37
CA LYS A 109 -5.35 -9.29 -13.08
C LYS A 109 -5.85 -10.27 -12.03
N LEU A 110 -6.92 -11.00 -12.31
CA LEU A 110 -7.48 -11.98 -11.40
C LEU A 110 -6.70 -13.30 -11.48
N PRO A 111 -6.55 -14.03 -10.36
CA PRO A 111 -6.10 -15.41 -10.38
C PRO A 111 -6.93 -16.27 -11.32
N ILE A 112 -6.28 -17.27 -11.94
CA ILE A 112 -6.91 -18.21 -12.88
C ILE A 112 -8.11 -18.93 -12.22
N GLU A 113 -8.03 -19.16 -10.92
CA GLU A 113 -9.07 -19.79 -10.08
C GLU A 113 -10.41 -19.02 -10.12
N LEU A 114 -10.39 -17.70 -10.35
CA LEU A 114 -11.58 -16.85 -10.43
C LEU A 114 -12.14 -16.69 -11.86
N ALA A 115 -11.62 -17.43 -12.85
CA ALA A 115 -12.14 -17.36 -14.22
C ALA A 115 -13.63 -17.71 -14.32
N GLY A 116 -14.13 -18.60 -13.44
CA GLY A 116 -15.55 -18.94 -13.31
C GLY A 116 -16.41 -17.76 -12.84
N VAL A 117 -15.93 -17.00 -11.86
CA VAL A 117 -16.59 -15.78 -11.37
C VAL A 117 -16.76 -14.75 -12.48
N VAL A 118 -15.71 -14.52 -13.29
CA VAL A 118 -15.76 -13.56 -14.41
C VAL A 118 -16.85 -13.93 -15.42
N LYS A 119 -17.03 -15.23 -15.70
CA LYS A 119 -18.09 -15.71 -16.61
C LYS A 119 -19.49 -15.51 -16.04
N ARG A 120 -19.70 -15.81 -14.76
CA ARG A 120 -20.99 -15.61 -14.08
C ARG A 120 -21.36 -14.13 -13.97
N MET A 121 -20.38 -13.26 -13.78
CA MET A 121 -20.53 -11.80 -13.69
C MET A 121 -20.79 -11.08 -15.04
N GLY A 122 -21.13 -11.79 -16.12
CA GLY A 122 -21.28 -11.24 -17.48
C GLY A 122 -21.86 -9.82 -17.54
N THR A 123 -21.35 -8.98 -18.45
CA THR A 123 -21.38 -7.50 -18.39
C THR A 123 -22.72 -6.79 -18.18
N ARG A 124 -23.87 -7.48 -18.32
CA ARG A 124 -25.21 -6.88 -18.22
C ARG A 124 -26.24 -7.74 -17.47
N ARG A 125 -25.85 -8.88 -16.91
CA ARG A 125 -26.79 -9.75 -16.17
C ARG A 125 -26.95 -9.24 -14.74
N LYS A 126 -28.19 -9.13 -14.26
CA LYS A 126 -28.46 -8.95 -12.83
C LYS A 126 -28.17 -10.27 -12.10
N LEU A 127 -27.34 -10.23 -11.07
CA LEU A 127 -27.18 -11.35 -10.14
C LEU A 127 -28.36 -11.36 -9.18
N ASP A 128 -28.88 -12.56 -8.89
CA ASP A 128 -29.76 -12.74 -7.74
C ASP A 128 -28.94 -12.72 -6.44
N LEU A 129 -29.63 -12.64 -5.30
CA LEU A 129 -28.98 -12.52 -4.00
C LEU A 129 -28.18 -13.79 -3.63
N ALA A 130 -28.67 -14.98 -3.99
CA ALA A 130 -28.00 -16.23 -3.66
C ALA A 130 -26.70 -16.38 -4.47
N GLU A 131 -26.76 -16.14 -5.79
CA GLU A 131 -25.59 -16.10 -6.67
C GLU A 131 -24.58 -15.03 -6.22
N ALA A 132 -25.04 -13.87 -5.75
CA ALA A 132 -24.17 -12.82 -5.24
C ALA A 132 -23.42 -13.26 -3.97
N ILE A 133 -24.11 -13.90 -3.02
CA ILE A 133 -23.51 -14.43 -1.80
C ILE A 133 -22.47 -15.51 -2.13
N ASP A 134 -22.80 -16.43 -3.05
CA ASP A 134 -21.88 -17.49 -3.47
C ASP A 134 -20.62 -16.91 -4.13
N VAL A 135 -20.79 -15.94 -5.03
CA VAL A 135 -19.66 -15.27 -5.70
C VAL A 135 -18.80 -14.50 -4.69
N LEU A 136 -19.40 -13.79 -3.74
CA LEU A 136 -18.67 -13.10 -2.68
C LEU A 136 -17.87 -14.08 -1.82
N GLY A 137 -18.46 -15.22 -1.44
CA GLY A 137 -17.75 -16.26 -0.70
C GLY A 137 -16.55 -16.82 -1.46
N GLU A 138 -16.68 -17.08 -2.77
CA GLU A 138 -15.54 -17.50 -3.59
C GLU A 138 -14.43 -16.43 -3.66
N LEU A 139 -14.79 -15.15 -3.76
CA LEU A 139 -13.83 -14.05 -3.75
C LEU A 139 -13.10 -13.95 -2.40
N ASP A 140 -13.82 -14.07 -1.29
CA ASP A 140 -13.26 -13.98 0.06
C ASP A 140 -12.27 -15.12 0.33
N ILE A 141 -12.58 -16.36 -0.08
CA ILE A 141 -11.66 -17.50 0.03
C ILE A 141 -10.36 -17.25 -0.73
N VAL A 142 -10.45 -16.70 -1.95
CA VAL A 142 -9.26 -16.40 -2.76
C VAL A 142 -8.46 -15.24 -2.17
N LEU A 143 -9.12 -14.23 -1.61
CA LEU A 143 -8.46 -13.14 -0.89
C LEU A 143 -7.70 -13.67 0.33
N GLU A 144 -8.32 -14.49 1.17
CA GLU A 144 -7.68 -15.10 2.34
C GLU A 144 -6.46 -15.95 1.96
N LYS A 145 -6.56 -16.72 0.87
CA LYS A 145 -5.40 -17.48 0.34
C LYS A 145 -4.26 -16.56 -0.09
N ILE A 146 -4.56 -15.46 -0.78
CA ILE A 146 -3.54 -14.48 -1.21
C ILE A 146 -2.91 -13.81 0.00
N ASP A 147 -3.69 -13.45 1.02
CA ASP A 147 -3.19 -12.82 2.24
C ASP A 147 -2.28 -13.77 3.01
N ASN A 148 -2.65 -15.05 3.17
CA ASN A 148 -1.79 -16.07 3.75
C ASN A 148 -0.47 -16.26 2.98
N GLN A 149 -0.52 -16.30 1.65
CA GLN A 149 0.67 -16.38 0.81
C GLN A 149 1.55 -15.13 0.95
N ARG A 150 0.93 -13.95 1.00
CA ARG A 150 1.62 -12.68 1.19
C ARG A 150 2.35 -12.64 2.53
N ASP A 151 1.69 -13.06 3.60
CA ASP A 151 2.26 -13.06 4.94
C ASP A 151 3.45 -14.01 5.04
N ALA A 152 3.37 -15.19 4.41
CA ALA A 152 4.50 -16.11 4.30
C ALA A 152 5.70 -15.49 3.55
N ILE A 153 5.44 -14.75 2.45
CA ILE A 153 6.49 -14.04 1.71
C ILE A 153 7.12 -12.93 2.57
N ILE A 154 6.31 -12.18 3.31
CA ILE A 154 6.78 -11.13 4.22
C ILE A 154 7.67 -11.72 5.32
N ALA A 155 7.25 -12.84 5.93
CA ALA A 155 8.03 -13.54 6.93
C ALA A 155 9.37 -14.04 6.37
N MET A 156 9.37 -14.63 5.16
CA MET A 156 10.61 -15.06 4.50
C MET A 156 11.53 -13.88 4.19
N HIS A 157 10.98 -12.76 3.74
CA HIS A 157 11.74 -11.53 3.49
C HIS A 157 12.39 -10.99 4.78
N GLN A 158 11.68 -10.99 5.91
CA GLN A 158 12.26 -10.66 7.22
C GLN A 158 13.37 -11.64 7.62
N GLN A 159 13.20 -12.93 7.38
CA GLN A 159 14.21 -13.94 7.70
C GLN A 159 15.49 -13.73 6.88
N VAL A 160 15.37 -13.42 5.59
CA VAL A 160 16.52 -13.08 4.74
C VAL A 160 17.21 -11.82 5.27
N LYS A 161 16.46 -10.75 5.55
CA LYS A 161 17.03 -9.53 6.13
C LYS A 161 17.77 -9.80 7.43
N LYS A 162 17.18 -10.56 8.36
CA LYS A 162 17.81 -10.90 9.64
C LYS A 162 19.15 -11.63 9.44
N LYS A 163 19.21 -12.58 8.52
CA LYS A 163 20.45 -13.32 8.20
C LYS A 163 21.53 -12.41 7.62
N VAL A 164 21.14 -11.45 6.78
CA VAL A 164 22.09 -10.53 6.15
C VAL A 164 22.50 -9.41 7.10
N SER A 165 21.61 -8.93 7.98
CA SER A 165 21.92 -7.91 9.00
C SER A 165 23.09 -8.32 9.91
N SER A 166 23.17 -9.59 10.32
CA SER A 166 24.33 -10.09 11.08
C SER A 166 25.62 -10.04 10.26
N SER A 167 25.60 -10.51 9.01
CA SER A 167 26.78 -10.47 8.14
C SER A 167 27.20 -9.03 7.83
N VAL A 168 26.27 -8.13 7.55
CA VAL A 168 26.55 -6.70 7.32
C VAL A 168 27.20 -6.09 8.56
N SER A 169 26.72 -6.42 9.76
CA SER A 169 27.30 -5.90 11.00
C SER A 169 28.73 -6.38 11.26
N GLU A 170 29.07 -7.61 10.86
CA GLU A 170 30.40 -8.21 11.03
C GLU A 170 31.43 -7.65 10.03
N HIS A 171 30.99 -7.29 8.82
CA HIS A 171 31.90 -6.92 7.71
C HIS A 171 31.95 -5.40 7.42
N SER A 172 31.17 -4.59 8.16
CA SER A 172 31.19 -3.14 8.01
C SER A 172 32.10 -2.50 9.06
N ASN A 173 32.98 -1.62 8.61
CA ASN A 173 33.99 -0.97 9.45
C ASN A 173 33.42 0.26 10.17
N SER A 174 32.39 0.90 9.60
CA SER A 174 31.79 2.12 10.13
C SER A 174 30.29 1.98 10.41
N TYR A 175 29.72 2.98 11.08
CA TYR A 175 28.27 3.06 11.29
C TYR A 175 27.55 3.47 9.99
N GLU A 176 28.20 4.31 9.21
CA GLU A 176 27.76 4.85 7.93
C GLU A 176 27.67 3.75 6.87
N GLU A 177 28.67 2.86 6.78
CA GLU A 177 28.66 1.69 5.88
C GLU A 177 27.50 0.74 6.22
N ARG A 178 27.26 0.48 7.51
CA ARG A 178 26.12 -0.35 7.94
C ARG A 178 24.80 0.28 7.52
N ARG A 179 24.62 1.58 7.77
CA ARG A 179 23.42 2.35 7.39
C ARG A 179 23.19 2.29 5.88
N LEU A 180 24.25 2.42 5.08
CA LEU A 180 24.20 2.35 3.64
C LEU A 180 23.81 0.95 3.14
N ALA A 181 24.43 -0.10 3.69
CA ALA A 181 24.08 -1.48 3.39
C ALA A 181 22.61 -1.78 3.74
N HIS A 182 22.13 -1.31 4.90
CA HIS A 182 20.70 -1.41 5.26
C HIS A 182 19.78 -0.64 4.29
N ALA A 183 20.19 0.54 3.82
CA ALA A 183 19.43 1.30 2.84
C ALA A 183 19.30 0.53 1.50
N VAL A 184 20.40 -0.05 1.02
CA VAL A 184 20.43 -0.91 -0.19
C VAL A 184 19.55 -2.16 0.00
N MET A 185 19.64 -2.83 1.16
CA MET A 185 18.81 -4.01 1.47
C MET A 185 17.32 -3.71 1.58
N ASN A 186 16.95 -2.49 1.99
CA ASN A 186 15.55 -2.09 2.10
C ASN A 186 14.88 -1.92 0.73
N GLN A 187 15.66 -1.58 -0.30
CA GLN A 187 15.15 -1.44 -1.67
C GLN A 187 16.11 -2.09 -2.67
N PRO A 188 16.20 -3.43 -2.71
CA PRO A 188 17.25 -4.14 -3.44
C PRO A 188 17.20 -3.97 -4.97
N ARG A 189 16.12 -3.40 -5.50
CA ARG A 189 15.96 -3.15 -6.94
C ARG A 189 15.83 -1.67 -7.30
N ARG A 190 16.10 -0.77 -6.34
CA ARG A 190 16.08 0.67 -6.58
C ARG A 190 17.45 1.25 -6.23
N PRO A 191 17.98 2.16 -7.06
CA PRO A 191 19.19 2.89 -6.70
C PRO A 191 18.92 3.70 -5.42
N VAL A 192 19.91 3.73 -4.54
CA VAL A 192 19.89 4.60 -3.36
C VAL A 192 20.21 6.02 -3.84
N ASP A 193 19.38 6.98 -3.43
CA ASP A 193 19.65 8.40 -3.62
C ASP A 193 20.76 8.81 -2.64
N LEU A 194 21.97 8.96 -3.15
CA LEU A 194 23.16 9.22 -2.34
C LEU A 194 23.21 10.64 -1.80
N ASP A 195 22.58 11.59 -2.49
CA ASP A 195 22.47 12.97 -2.00
C ASP A 195 21.50 13.04 -0.83
N LEU A 196 20.33 12.41 -0.92
CA LEU A 196 19.42 12.33 0.22
C LEU A 196 20.05 11.57 1.40
N PHE A 197 20.81 10.51 1.11
CA PHE A 197 21.52 9.74 2.12
C PHE A 197 22.62 10.55 2.82
N SER A 198 23.46 11.27 2.06
CA SER A 198 24.59 12.06 2.58
C SER A 198 24.10 13.21 3.48
N HIS A 199 23.04 13.91 3.06
CA HIS A 199 22.38 14.94 3.88
C HIS A 199 21.84 14.37 5.19
N GLY A 200 21.27 13.16 5.18
CA GLY A 200 20.73 12.50 6.36
C GLY A 200 21.78 12.10 7.39
N LEU A 201 23.00 11.80 6.95
CA LEU A 201 24.12 11.43 7.82
C LEU A 201 25.12 12.57 8.08
N ARG A 202 24.92 13.75 7.46
CA ARG A 202 25.83 14.90 7.52
C ARG A 202 27.25 14.56 7.05
N ILE A 203 27.35 13.77 6.00
CA ILE A 203 28.61 13.38 5.34
C ILE A 203 28.71 14.07 3.97
N GLN A 204 29.91 14.11 3.38
CA GLN A 204 30.06 14.61 2.01
C GLN A 204 29.48 13.61 1.00
N SER A 205 28.90 14.08 -0.10
CA SER A 205 28.41 13.19 -1.17
C SER A 205 29.53 12.31 -1.75
N MET A 206 30.77 12.82 -1.81
CA MET A 206 31.95 12.04 -2.22
C MET A 206 32.19 10.82 -1.32
N ASP A 207 32.07 10.98 0.01
CA ASP A 207 32.26 9.88 0.96
C ASP A 207 31.16 8.82 0.79
N ALA A 208 29.93 9.25 0.49
CA ALA A 208 28.80 8.35 0.24
C ALA A 208 28.98 7.55 -1.06
N GLU A 209 29.51 8.17 -2.12
CA GLU A 209 29.86 7.50 -3.37
C GLU A 209 30.96 6.45 -3.17
N GLU A 210 32.02 6.79 -2.42
CA GLU A 210 33.10 5.85 -2.12
C GLU A 210 32.62 4.64 -1.33
N MET A 211 31.80 4.85 -0.29
CA MET A 211 31.20 3.76 0.48
C MET A 211 30.30 2.87 -0.40
N MET A 212 29.55 3.46 -1.34
CA MET A 212 28.70 2.70 -2.25
C MET A 212 29.49 1.84 -3.23
N GLU A 213 30.57 2.37 -3.79
CA GLU A 213 31.39 1.64 -4.73
C GLU A 213 32.09 0.46 -4.03
N ASN A 214 32.63 0.69 -2.82
CA ASN A 214 33.18 -0.38 -1.98
C ASN A 214 32.15 -1.48 -1.66
N LEU A 215 30.92 -1.09 -1.28
CA LEU A 215 29.84 -2.04 -1.03
C LEU A 215 29.47 -2.84 -2.28
N ARG A 216 29.40 -2.16 -3.43
CA ARG A 216 29.08 -2.78 -4.72
C ARG A 216 30.15 -3.78 -5.16
N GLU A 217 31.43 -3.44 -5.06
CA GLU A 217 32.51 -4.36 -5.41
C GLU A 217 32.44 -5.64 -4.57
N ARG A 218 32.17 -5.51 -3.27
CA ARG A 218 31.97 -6.66 -2.37
C ARG A 218 30.78 -7.51 -2.82
N LEU A 219 29.63 -6.89 -3.06
CA LEU A 219 28.43 -7.59 -3.54
C LEU A 219 28.67 -8.34 -4.86
N LEU A 220 29.41 -7.73 -5.80
CA LEU A 220 29.75 -8.36 -7.08
C LEU A 220 30.69 -9.55 -6.90
N ARG A 221 31.67 -9.48 -5.99
CA ARG A 221 32.55 -10.62 -5.64
C ARG A 221 31.78 -11.77 -5.01
N ASP A 222 30.85 -11.46 -4.10
CA ASP A 222 30.00 -12.46 -3.44
C ASP A 222 29.04 -13.12 -4.45
N LEU A 223 28.46 -12.35 -5.37
CA LEU A 223 27.62 -12.86 -6.47
C LEU A 223 28.40 -13.81 -7.39
N ALA A 224 29.61 -13.40 -7.82
CA ALA A 224 30.48 -14.22 -8.66
C ALA A 224 30.86 -15.53 -7.96
N SER A 225 31.11 -15.49 -6.65
CA SER A 225 31.53 -16.66 -5.86
C SER A 225 30.37 -17.61 -5.54
N SER A 226 29.15 -17.08 -5.37
CA SER A 226 27.98 -17.87 -4.93
C SER A 226 27.14 -18.46 -6.06
N LYS A 227 27.01 -17.75 -7.20
CA LYS A 227 26.16 -18.18 -8.31
C LYS A 227 26.93 -18.75 -9.51
N GLY A 228 28.24 -18.52 -9.60
CA GLY A 228 29.01 -18.86 -10.81
C GLY A 228 28.63 -18.02 -12.05
N ASP A 229 27.83 -16.97 -11.87
CA ASP A 229 27.43 -16.05 -12.93
C ASP A 229 28.52 -15.00 -13.17
N PHE A 230 29.02 -14.95 -14.42
CA PHE A 230 30.02 -13.97 -14.84
C PHE A 230 29.34 -12.74 -15.46
N VAL A 231 29.42 -11.59 -14.78
CA VAL A 231 28.93 -10.32 -15.32
C VAL A 231 30.09 -9.57 -15.98
N ALA A 232 30.20 -9.68 -17.30
CA ALA A 232 31.19 -8.94 -18.09
C ALA A 232 30.69 -7.53 -18.40
N ALA A 233 31.50 -6.50 -18.14
CA ALA A 233 31.26 -5.17 -18.69
C ALA A 233 32.56 -4.45 -19.06
N SER A 234 32.43 -3.48 -19.97
CA SER A 234 33.50 -2.56 -20.33
C SER A 234 33.95 -1.72 -19.13
N LYS A 235 35.25 -1.37 -19.11
CA LYS A 235 35.86 -0.53 -18.08
C LYS A 235 35.08 0.79 -17.96
N GLY A 236 34.57 1.10 -16.77
CA GLY A 236 33.75 2.30 -16.51
C GLY A 236 32.23 2.11 -16.65
N THR A 237 31.75 0.89 -16.91
CA THR A 237 30.31 0.61 -16.92
C THR A 237 29.85 0.39 -15.48
N PRO A 238 28.96 1.23 -14.93
CA PRO A 238 28.33 0.90 -13.66
C PRO A 238 27.46 -0.33 -13.92
N LEU A 239 27.93 -1.52 -13.52
CA LEU A 239 27.15 -2.75 -13.50
C LEU A 239 26.30 -2.83 -12.23
N PRO A 240 24.99 -2.57 -12.28
CA PRO A 240 24.19 -2.75 -11.09
C PRO A 240 24.18 -4.20 -10.67
N TRP A 241 24.38 -4.42 -9.37
CA TRP A 241 24.30 -5.73 -8.75
C TRP A 241 22.92 -6.40 -8.96
N TRP A 242 21.87 -5.62 -9.27
CA TRP A 242 20.54 -6.12 -9.61
C TRP A 242 20.36 -6.60 -11.06
N LEU A 243 21.40 -6.56 -11.91
CA LEU A 243 21.38 -7.11 -13.28
C LEU A 243 21.80 -8.58 -13.36
N ALA A 244 22.42 -9.13 -12.31
CA ALA A 244 22.76 -10.55 -12.26
C ALA A 244 21.46 -11.37 -12.09
N LYS A 245 21.09 -12.15 -13.11
CA LYS A 245 19.89 -13.01 -13.09
C LYS A 245 20.05 -14.17 -12.10
#